data_AF-A0A9R1PPQ4-F1
#
_entry.id   AF-A0A9R1PPQ4-F1
#
_cell.length_a   1.000
_cell.length_b   1.000
_cell.length_c   1.000
_cell.angle_alpha   90.00
_cell.angle_beta   90.00
_cell.angle_gamma   90.00
#
_symmetry.space_group_name_H-M   'P 1'
#
loop_
_entity.id
_entity.type
_entity.pdbx_description
1 polymer ?
#
loop_
_entity_poly.entity_id
_entity_poly.type
_entity_poly.pdbx_seq_one_letter_code
_entity_poly.pdbx_strand_id
1 'polypeptide(L)'
;MDVLKKIVCCQDKWGRPTSSRFDCCFLWVDAELHVLDNYVNERVDCMINAGLLDEVCNIYNPGAVYTQGLRQAIGVREFDEFFRLYFTKKEPDEIKAGMLDLHDDKLKSLLDEAVSQLKANTRRLVRRQRRRLHRLNKDFGWNLHHIDATEAFQCTTGDSWNVKVIKPCADTVRRFLSNDTTLASKDCSIDGGGTRLASRELWTQYVCEACDNRVLRGAHEWEQHKQGRGHRKRTQHLKRKSKIKSTSSEAEV
;
A
#
# COMPACT_ATOMS: atom_id res chain seq x y z
N MET A 1 -24.70 16.43 -22.42
CA MET A 1 -23.41 16.51 -23.12
C MET A 1 -22.37 16.55 -22.02
N ASP A 2 -21.62 15.47 -21.80
CA ASP A 2 -20.51 15.50 -20.84
C ASP A 2 -19.32 16.09 -21.59
N VAL A 3 -19.01 17.36 -21.35
CA VAL A 3 -17.94 18.06 -22.07
C VAL A 3 -16.61 17.52 -21.53
N LEU A 4 -15.93 16.75 -22.38
CA LEU A 4 -14.68 16.09 -22.06
C LEU A 4 -13.52 17.08 -22.24
N LYS A 5 -12.91 17.53 -21.14
CA LYS A 5 -11.59 18.16 -21.22
C LYS A 5 -10.52 17.09 -20.98
N LYS A 6 -10.13 16.40 -22.06
CA LYS A 6 -8.97 15.47 -22.03
C LYS A 6 -7.71 16.31 -21.93
N ILE A 7 -7.21 16.49 -20.71
CA ILE A 7 -5.90 17.11 -20.50
C ILE A 7 -4.87 15.98 -20.59
N VAL A 8 -4.12 15.95 -21.69
CA VAL A 8 -2.94 15.11 -21.81
C VAL A 8 -1.84 15.84 -21.04
N CYS A 9 -1.59 15.42 -19.80
CA CYS A 9 -0.40 15.87 -19.09
C CYS A 9 0.82 15.35 -19.85
N CYS A 10 1.74 16.24 -20.25
CA CYS A 10 2.99 15.85 -20.89
C CYS A 10 3.68 14.78 -20.05
N GLN A 11 4.10 13.70 -20.73
CA GLN A 11 4.73 12.53 -20.14
C GLN A 11 6.12 12.86 -19.63
N ASP A 12 6.20 13.47 -18.47
CA ASP A 12 7.41 13.37 -17.68
C ASP A 12 7.57 11.89 -17.28
N LYS A 13 8.78 11.36 -17.44
CA LYS A 13 9.17 9.96 -17.18
C LYS A 13 9.19 9.64 -15.67
N TRP A 14 8.20 10.11 -14.92
CA TRP A 14 8.14 9.96 -13.47
C TRP A 14 8.00 8.48 -13.10
N GLY A 15 8.97 7.99 -12.33
CA GLY A 15 8.93 6.66 -11.74
C GLY A 15 9.16 5.51 -12.71
N ARG A 16 9.81 5.71 -13.87
CA ARG A 16 10.36 4.59 -14.66
C ARG A 16 11.79 4.28 -14.21
N PRO A 17 12.25 3.02 -14.23
CA PRO A 17 13.65 2.72 -13.93
C PRO A 17 14.63 3.39 -14.89
N THR A 18 14.21 3.62 -16.14
CA THR A 18 15.02 4.28 -17.18
C THR A 18 15.26 5.77 -16.94
N SER A 19 14.63 6.37 -15.91
CA SER A 19 14.93 7.72 -15.42
C SER A 19 15.70 7.71 -14.09
N SER A 20 16.18 6.54 -13.65
CA SER A 20 17.05 6.40 -12.47
C SER A 20 18.44 6.98 -12.72
N ARG A 21 19.07 7.49 -11.66
CA ARG A 21 20.48 7.95 -11.67
C ARG A 21 21.48 6.78 -11.75
N PHE A 22 21.04 5.58 -11.39
CA PHE A 22 21.88 4.39 -11.29
C PHE A 22 21.23 3.23 -12.06
N ASP A 23 22.06 2.33 -12.58
CA ASP A 23 21.56 1.03 -12.98
C ASP A 23 21.23 0.21 -11.73
N CYS A 24 19.99 -0.29 -11.65
CA CYS A 24 19.42 -0.86 -10.44
C CYS A 24 18.87 -2.25 -10.72
N CYS A 25 19.38 -3.23 -9.97
CA CYS A 25 18.81 -4.57 -9.91
C CYS A 25 17.80 -4.66 -8.75
N PHE A 26 16.52 -4.85 -9.08
CA PHE A 26 15.46 -4.95 -8.07
C PHE A 26 15.13 -6.41 -7.77
N LEU A 27 15.45 -6.85 -6.55
CA LEU A 27 15.04 -8.16 -6.04
C LEU A 27 13.70 -8.00 -5.30
N TRP A 28 12.70 -8.78 -5.69
CA TRP A 28 11.39 -8.80 -5.05
C TRP A 28 11.17 -10.18 -4.42
N VAL A 29 11.39 -10.25 -3.11
CA VAL A 29 11.06 -11.42 -2.30
C VAL A 29 9.59 -11.36 -1.92
N ASP A 30 8.80 -12.33 -2.37
CA ASP A 30 7.37 -12.48 -2.04
C ASP A 30 7.10 -13.86 -1.45
N ALA A 31 5.94 -14.01 -0.82
CA ALA A 31 5.42 -15.30 -0.43
C ALA A 31 3.89 -15.31 -0.53
N GLU A 32 3.30 -16.49 -0.47
CA GLU A 32 1.85 -16.64 -0.48
C GLU A 32 1.17 -15.86 0.67
N LEU A 33 -0.03 -15.33 0.41
CA LEU A 33 -0.73 -14.48 1.38
C LEU A 33 -0.95 -15.15 2.72
N HIS A 34 -1.36 -16.41 2.69
CA HIS A 34 -1.73 -17.14 3.89
C HIS A 34 -0.48 -17.38 4.77
N VAL A 35 0.67 -17.64 4.14
CA VAL A 35 1.96 -17.78 4.83
C VAL A 35 2.40 -16.46 5.45
N LEU A 36 2.32 -15.36 4.70
CA LEU A 36 2.64 -14.03 5.23
C LEU A 36 1.69 -13.61 6.35
N ASP A 37 0.40 -13.93 6.26
CA ASP A 37 -0.58 -13.61 7.30
C ASP A 37 -0.28 -14.37 8.60
N ASN A 38 0.07 -15.65 8.52
CA ASN A 38 0.47 -16.46 9.68
C ASN A 38 1.77 -15.92 10.30
N TYR A 39 2.79 -15.70 9.46
CA TYR A 39 4.07 -15.15 9.91
C TYR A 39 3.93 -13.78 10.59
N VAL A 40 3.07 -12.90 10.06
CA VAL A 40 2.79 -11.60 10.67
C VAL A 40 2.14 -11.75 12.05
N ASN A 41 1.20 -12.68 12.20
CA ASN A 41 0.55 -12.89 13.49
C ASN A 41 1.56 -13.37 14.54
N GLU A 42 2.34 -14.41 14.20
CA GLU A 42 3.38 -14.96 15.08
C GLU A 42 4.44 -13.91 15.43
N ARG A 43 4.90 -13.15 14.43
CA ARG A 43 5.88 -12.08 14.64
C ARG A 43 5.37 -11.02 15.60
N VAL A 44 4.09 -10.63 15.51
CA VAL A 44 3.51 -9.68 16.47
C VAL A 44 3.48 -10.27 17.88
N ASP A 45 3.12 -11.55 18.03
CA ASP A 45 3.15 -12.21 19.34
C ASP A 45 4.57 -12.24 19.92
N CYS A 46 5.57 -12.57 19.11
CA CYS A 46 6.97 -12.48 19.50
C CYS A 46 7.38 -11.05 19.88
N MET A 47 6.92 -10.02 19.16
CA MET A 47 7.22 -8.62 19.48
C MET A 47 6.63 -8.21 20.83
N ILE A 48 5.39 -8.63 21.14
CA ILE A 48 4.76 -8.36 22.44
C ILE A 48 5.57 -9.01 23.56
N ASN A 49 5.93 -10.29 23.40
CA ASN A 49 6.73 -11.03 24.36
C ASN A 49 8.15 -10.47 24.52
N ALA A 50 8.69 -9.80 23.49
CA ALA A 50 9.99 -9.14 23.52
C ALA A 50 9.97 -7.73 24.14
N GLY A 51 8.81 -7.23 24.60
CA GLY A 51 8.70 -5.93 25.27
C GLY A 51 8.23 -4.78 24.39
N LEU A 52 7.54 -5.04 23.27
CA LEU A 52 6.95 -3.98 22.43
C LEU A 52 6.07 -3.01 23.25
N LEU A 53 5.32 -3.54 24.23
CA LEU A 53 4.42 -2.71 25.03
C LEU A 53 5.20 -1.70 25.87
N ASP A 54 6.34 -2.08 26.43
CA ASP A 54 7.22 -1.19 27.18
C ASP A 54 7.84 -0.11 26.28
N GLU A 55 8.25 -0.49 25.07
CA GLU A 55 8.76 0.46 24.07
C GLU A 55 7.72 1.53 23.69
N VAL A 56 6.48 1.10 23.44
CA VAL A 56 5.39 2.03 23.08
C VAL A 56 5.00 2.89 24.27
N CYS A 57 5.02 2.34 25.49
CA CYS A 57 4.79 3.07 26.73
C CYS A 57 5.79 4.24 26.88
N ASN A 58 7.08 4.00 26.60
CA ASN A 58 8.13 5.02 26.71
C ASN A 58 7.94 6.23 25.77
N ILE A 59 7.27 6.04 24.64
CA ILE A 59 7.02 7.12 23.64
C ILE A 59 5.58 7.67 23.70
N TYR A 60 4.76 7.14 24.62
CA TYR A 60 3.37 7.53 24.76
C TYR A 60 3.25 9.00 25.15
N ASN A 61 2.30 9.69 24.51
CA ASN A 61 1.96 11.06 24.84
C ASN A 61 0.45 11.25 24.63
N PRO A 62 -0.33 11.59 25.67
CA PRO A 62 -1.79 11.78 25.57
C PRO A 62 -2.24 12.82 24.53
N GLY A 63 -1.40 13.80 24.20
CA GLY A 63 -1.68 14.85 23.20
C GLY A 63 -1.13 14.57 21.80
N ALA A 64 -0.72 13.33 21.52
CA ALA A 64 -0.06 12.96 20.29
C ALA A 64 -0.95 13.08 19.04
N VAL A 65 -0.37 13.60 17.96
CA VAL A 65 -0.97 13.55 16.62
C VAL A 65 -0.35 12.38 15.83
N TYR A 66 -1.14 11.32 15.57
CA TYR A 66 -0.70 10.09 14.89
C TYR A 66 -0.55 10.20 13.37
N THR A 67 -0.59 11.42 12.82
CA THR A 67 -0.46 11.64 11.37
C THR A 67 0.93 12.11 10.96
N GLN A 68 1.91 12.15 11.85
CA GLN A 68 3.24 12.68 11.56
C GLN A 68 4.36 11.88 12.23
N GLY A 69 5.49 11.73 11.52
CA GLY A 69 6.72 11.15 12.04
C GLY A 69 6.58 9.71 12.55
N LEU A 70 7.36 9.39 13.60
CA LEU A 70 7.40 8.07 14.25
C LEU A 70 6.02 7.60 14.71
N ARG A 71 5.13 8.51 15.09
CA ARG A 71 3.79 8.20 15.61
C ARG A 71 2.85 7.61 14.56
N GLN A 72 3.21 7.63 13.28
CA GLN A 72 2.51 6.89 12.23
C GLN A 72 2.82 5.38 12.22
N ALA A 73 3.82 4.93 12.99
CA ALA A 73 4.18 3.54 13.06
C ALA A 73 3.01 2.67 13.54
N ILE A 74 2.81 1.55 12.86
CA ILE A 74 1.82 0.55 13.26
C ILE A 74 2.28 -0.06 14.58
N GLY A 75 1.39 -0.04 15.57
CA GLY A 75 1.68 -0.44 16.95
C GLY A 75 1.72 0.74 17.91
N VAL A 76 1.74 2.00 17.45
CA VAL A 76 1.74 3.15 18.38
C VAL A 76 0.32 3.65 18.64
N ARG A 77 -0.47 3.83 17.58
CA ARG A 77 -1.85 4.31 17.69
C ARG A 77 -2.78 3.23 18.23
N GLU A 78 -2.51 1.98 17.91
CA GLU A 78 -3.32 0.82 18.30
C GLU A 78 -3.43 0.67 19.83
N PHE A 79 -2.37 1.01 20.57
CA PHE A 79 -2.38 0.95 22.04
C PHE A 79 -2.83 2.25 22.73
N ASP A 80 -3.23 3.31 22.01
CA ASP A 80 -3.58 4.60 22.63
C ASP A 80 -4.69 4.47 23.68
N GLU A 81 -5.78 3.77 23.34
CA GLU A 81 -6.92 3.58 24.23
C GLU A 81 -6.55 2.77 25.47
N PHE A 82 -5.71 1.75 25.30
CA PHE A 82 -5.17 0.95 26.39
C PHE A 82 -4.32 1.81 27.33
N PHE A 83 -3.35 2.58 26.81
CA PHE A 83 -2.50 3.44 27.64
C PHE A 83 -3.29 4.54 28.33
N ARG A 84 -4.28 5.14 27.65
CA ARG A 84 -5.16 6.14 28.26
C ARG A 84 -5.87 5.59 29.49
N LEU A 85 -6.41 4.38 29.43
CA LEU A 85 -7.05 3.75 30.58
C LEU A 85 -6.02 3.31 31.64
N TYR A 86 -4.89 2.76 31.21
CA TYR A 86 -3.80 2.31 32.08
C TYR A 86 -3.30 3.45 32.98
N PHE A 87 -2.95 4.59 32.40
CA PHE A 87 -2.44 5.76 33.13
C PHE A 87 -3.52 6.50 33.92
N THR A 88 -4.81 6.30 33.62
CA THR A 88 -5.89 6.86 34.44
C THR A 88 -6.13 6.03 35.71
N LYS A 89 -5.81 4.73 35.69
CA LYS A 89 -6.11 3.79 36.78
C LYS A 89 -4.94 3.51 37.72
N LYS A 90 -3.69 3.60 37.25
CA LYS A 90 -2.51 3.32 38.07
C LYS A 90 -1.83 4.61 38.55
N GLU A 91 -1.58 4.69 39.85
CA GLU A 91 -0.66 5.68 40.44
C GLU A 91 0.77 5.44 39.93
N PRO A 92 1.61 6.48 39.80
CA PRO A 92 2.94 6.40 39.19
C PRO A 92 3.89 5.36 39.81
N ASP A 93 3.68 4.98 41.07
CA ASP A 93 4.54 4.05 41.80
C ASP A 93 4.30 2.56 41.48
N GLU A 94 3.15 2.20 40.87
CA GLU A 94 2.77 0.81 40.54
C GLU A 94 2.99 0.40 39.07
N ILE A 95 3.56 1.29 38.26
CA ILE A 95 3.77 1.10 36.82
C ILE A 95 4.83 0.02 36.52
N LYS A 96 5.71 -0.29 37.49
CA LYS A 96 6.81 -1.26 37.34
C LYS A 96 6.40 -2.74 37.49
N ALA A 97 5.21 -3.03 38.02
CA ALA A 97 4.67 -4.38 37.97
C ALA A 97 4.13 -4.63 36.56
N GLY A 98 4.81 -5.52 35.82
CA GLY A 98 4.68 -5.69 34.37
C GLY A 98 3.25 -5.58 33.83
N MET A 99 3.08 -4.86 32.72
CA MET A 99 1.78 -4.54 32.10
C MET A 99 0.97 -5.77 31.64
N LEU A 100 1.53 -6.98 31.69
CA LEU A 100 0.84 -8.22 31.34
C LEU A 100 0.08 -8.87 32.52
N ASP A 101 0.35 -8.48 33.76
CA ASP A 101 -0.19 -9.12 34.98
C ASP A 101 -1.37 -8.33 35.57
N LEU A 102 -2.29 -7.92 34.69
CA LEU A 102 -3.42 -7.06 35.03
C LEU A 102 -4.65 -7.90 35.43
N HIS A 103 -5.09 -7.76 36.68
CA HIS A 103 -6.34 -8.34 37.20
C HIS A 103 -7.62 -7.59 36.72
N ASP A 104 -7.50 -6.69 35.75
CA ASP A 104 -8.60 -5.89 35.22
C ASP A 104 -9.06 -6.42 33.85
N ASP A 105 -10.20 -7.10 33.84
CA ASP A 105 -10.79 -7.70 32.64
C ASP A 105 -10.99 -6.68 31.51
N LYS A 106 -11.30 -5.42 31.84
CA LYS A 106 -11.51 -4.37 30.83
C LYS A 106 -10.19 -3.96 30.19
N LEU A 107 -9.14 -3.83 30.99
CA LEU A 107 -7.82 -3.42 30.50
C LEU A 107 -7.17 -4.53 29.67
N LYS A 108 -7.36 -5.79 30.08
CA LYS A 108 -6.97 -6.97 29.29
C LYS A 108 -7.72 -7.02 27.95
N SER A 109 -9.03 -6.79 27.95
CA SER A 109 -9.82 -6.75 26.72
C SER A 109 -9.34 -5.64 25.76
N LEU A 110 -8.96 -4.46 26.26
CA LEU A 110 -8.40 -3.39 25.42
C LEU A 110 -7.03 -3.75 24.87
N LEU A 111 -6.19 -4.45 25.65
CA LEU A 111 -4.89 -4.94 25.20
C LEU A 111 -5.07 -5.96 24.06
N ASP A 112 -5.96 -6.94 24.23
CA ASP A 112 -6.25 -7.97 23.24
C ASP A 112 -6.80 -7.36 21.93
N GLU A 113 -7.68 -6.36 22.03
CA GLU A 113 -8.18 -5.61 20.88
C GLU A 113 -7.07 -4.83 20.19
N ALA A 114 -6.21 -4.14 20.96
CA ALA A 114 -5.08 -3.39 20.41
C ALA A 114 -4.09 -4.31 19.66
N VAL A 115 -3.75 -5.47 20.23
CA VAL A 115 -2.92 -6.50 19.56
C VAL A 115 -3.61 -7.02 18.30
N SER A 116 -4.92 -7.26 18.35
CA SER A 116 -5.70 -7.69 17.18
C SER A 116 -5.70 -6.65 16.06
N GLN A 117 -5.82 -5.36 16.41
CA GLN A 117 -5.71 -4.26 15.45
C GLN A 117 -4.30 -4.11 14.89
N LEU A 118 -3.26 -4.27 15.71
CA LEU A 118 -1.87 -4.30 15.29
C LEU A 118 -1.63 -5.39 14.23
N LYS A 119 -2.09 -6.62 14.49
CA LYS A 119 -2.04 -7.73 13.52
C LYS A 119 -2.82 -7.40 12.24
N ALA A 120 -4.05 -6.87 12.36
CA ALA A 120 -4.88 -6.52 11.21
C ALA A 120 -4.27 -5.41 10.34
N ASN A 121 -3.73 -4.35 10.96
CA ASN A 121 -3.11 -3.23 10.25
C ASN A 121 -1.80 -3.63 9.59
N THR A 122 -0.99 -4.49 10.23
CA THR A 122 0.23 -5.04 9.62
C THR A 122 -0.10 -5.90 8.40
N ARG A 123 -1.10 -6.79 8.50
CA ARG A 123 -1.62 -7.57 7.35
C ARG A 123 -2.16 -6.70 6.21
N ARG A 124 -2.82 -5.58 6.53
CA ARG A 124 -3.25 -4.58 5.55
C ARG A 124 -2.07 -3.87 4.88
N LEU A 125 -1.02 -3.55 5.64
CA LEU A 125 0.20 -2.94 5.12
C LEU A 125 0.90 -3.87 4.13
N VAL A 126 1.08 -5.16 4.46
CA VAL A 126 1.67 -6.17 3.56
C VAL A 126 0.91 -6.22 2.23
N ARG A 127 -0.43 -6.29 2.27
CA ARG A 127 -1.27 -6.26 1.05
C ARG A 127 -1.12 -4.97 0.25
N ARG A 128 -0.96 -3.82 0.92
CA ARG A 128 -0.74 -2.52 0.25
C ARG A 128 0.63 -2.47 -0.42
N GLN A 129 1.68 -2.93 0.24
CA GLN A 129 3.03 -3.02 -0.29
C GLN A 129 3.06 -3.94 -1.51
N ARG A 130 2.46 -5.12 -1.42
CA ARG A 130 2.40 -6.06 -2.54
C ARG A 130 1.65 -5.49 -3.74
N ARG A 131 0.49 -4.86 -3.54
CA ARG A 131 -0.22 -4.16 -4.63
C ARG A 131 0.62 -3.04 -5.23
N ARG A 132 1.41 -2.32 -4.43
CA ARG A 132 2.32 -1.28 -4.92
C ARG A 132 3.42 -1.87 -5.81
N LEU A 133 4.05 -2.96 -5.39
CA LEU A 133 5.08 -3.66 -6.19
C LEU A 133 4.51 -4.19 -7.51
N HIS A 134 3.32 -4.79 -7.49
CA HIS A 134 2.64 -5.23 -8.71
C HIS A 134 2.37 -4.06 -9.68
N ARG A 135 1.94 -2.90 -9.18
CA ARG A 135 1.79 -1.70 -10.01
C ARG A 135 3.13 -1.21 -10.56
N LEU A 136 4.19 -1.20 -9.75
CA LEU A 136 5.52 -0.80 -10.21
C LEU A 136 6.01 -1.69 -11.36
N ASN A 137 5.81 -3.00 -11.26
CA ASN A 137 6.13 -3.93 -12.35
C ASN A 137 5.24 -3.68 -13.58
N LYS A 138 3.91 -3.77 -13.42
CA LYS A 138 2.95 -3.75 -14.54
C LYS A 138 2.81 -2.39 -15.22
N ASP A 139 2.68 -1.33 -14.43
CA ASP A 139 2.27 -0.01 -14.92
C ASP A 139 3.49 0.88 -15.24
N PHE A 140 4.55 0.76 -14.43
CA PHE A 140 5.75 1.57 -14.52
C PHE A 140 6.92 0.86 -15.23
N GLY A 141 6.79 -0.44 -15.51
CA GLY A 141 7.80 -1.22 -16.24
C GLY A 141 9.06 -1.49 -15.42
N TRP A 142 8.94 -1.62 -14.10
CA TRP A 142 10.06 -2.00 -13.25
C TRP A 142 10.40 -3.47 -13.46
N ASN A 143 11.66 -3.75 -13.79
CA ASN A 143 12.17 -5.10 -13.88
C ASN A 143 12.42 -5.64 -12.45
N LEU A 144 11.36 -6.16 -11.83
CA LEU A 144 11.42 -6.78 -10.51
C LEU A 144 11.69 -8.28 -10.67
N HIS A 145 12.84 -8.74 -10.18
CA HIS A 145 13.18 -10.16 -10.12
C HIS A 145 12.41 -10.82 -8.98
N HIS A 146 11.33 -11.53 -9.31
CA HIS A 146 10.49 -12.21 -8.31
C HIS A 146 11.21 -13.45 -7.75
N ILE A 147 11.29 -13.52 -6.42
CA ILE A 147 11.85 -14.64 -5.66
C ILE A 147 10.76 -15.12 -4.69
N ASP A 148 10.36 -16.39 -4.83
CA ASP A 148 9.34 -16.99 -3.97
C ASP A 148 9.98 -17.56 -2.69
N ALA A 149 9.62 -16.99 -1.56
CA ALA A 149 10.06 -17.39 -0.23
C ALA A 149 9.00 -18.24 0.51
N THR A 150 7.89 -18.61 -0.12
CA THR A 150 6.77 -19.34 0.53
C THR A 150 7.25 -20.59 1.25
N GLU A 151 7.99 -21.45 0.56
CA GLU A 151 8.53 -22.69 1.14
C GLU A 151 9.55 -22.39 2.25
N ALA A 152 10.34 -21.32 2.10
CA ALA A 152 11.33 -20.93 3.11
C ALA A 152 10.67 -20.42 4.42
N PHE A 153 9.47 -19.83 4.34
CA PHE A 153 8.69 -19.46 5.52
C PHE A 153 7.97 -20.66 6.17
N GLN A 154 7.65 -21.70 5.38
CA GLN A 154 6.96 -22.89 5.88
C GLN A 154 7.91 -23.97 6.43
N CYS A 155 9.14 -24.05 5.90
CA CYS A 155 10.13 -25.02 6.35
C CYS A 155 10.76 -24.64 7.69
N THR A 156 10.82 -25.59 8.60
CA THR A 156 11.58 -25.51 9.87
C THR A 156 13.04 -25.91 9.72
N THR A 157 13.46 -26.37 8.54
CA THR A 157 14.84 -26.76 8.23
C THR A 157 15.68 -25.54 7.85
N GLY A 158 16.88 -25.43 8.43
CA GLY A 158 17.73 -24.23 8.34
C GLY A 158 18.24 -23.89 6.93
N ASP A 159 18.24 -24.84 6.00
CA ASP A 159 18.81 -24.64 4.66
C ASP A 159 17.80 -24.15 3.61
N SER A 160 16.50 -24.19 3.91
CA SER A 160 15.44 -23.82 2.95
C SER A 160 15.56 -22.37 2.46
N TRP A 161 15.81 -21.42 3.36
CA TRP A 161 16.04 -20.01 3.03
C TRP A 161 17.26 -19.81 2.13
N ASN A 162 18.36 -20.51 2.43
CA ASN A 162 19.57 -20.43 1.63
C ASN A 162 19.33 -20.91 0.19
N VAL A 163 18.59 -22.02 0.04
CA VAL A 163 18.33 -22.61 -1.28
C VAL A 163 17.29 -21.83 -2.07
N LYS A 164 16.19 -21.40 -1.44
CA LYS A 164 15.02 -20.82 -2.14
C LYS A 164 15.10 -19.30 -2.31
N VAL A 165 15.80 -18.59 -1.42
CA VAL A 165 15.91 -17.13 -1.45
C VAL A 165 17.33 -16.68 -1.78
N ILE A 166 18.33 -17.10 -1.00
CA ILE A 166 19.69 -16.56 -1.13
C ILE A 166 20.35 -16.95 -2.46
N LYS A 167 20.29 -18.23 -2.86
CA LYS A 167 20.89 -18.68 -4.14
C LYS A 167 20.30 -17.93 -5.35
N PRO A 168 18.95 -17.86 -5.55
CA PRO A 168 18.38 -17.11 -6.66
C PRO A 168 18.70 -15.61 -6.63
N CYS A 169 18.70 -14.98 -5.45
CA CYS A 169 19.12 -13.60 -5.28
C CYS A 169 20.57 -13.41 -5.74
N ALA A 170 21.49 -14.24 -5.24
CA ALA A 170 22.90 -14.16 -5.57
C ALA A 170 23.15 -14.39 -7.08
N ASP A 171 22.49 -15.36 -7.70
CA ASP A 171 22.61 -15.62 -9.14
C ASP A 171 22.09 -14.46 -9.99
N THR A 172 21.00 -13.83 -9.54
CA THR A 172 20.44 -12.63 -10.19
C THR A 172 21.42 -11.47 -10.12
N VAL A 173 21.99 -11.21 -8.94
CA VAL A 173 22.99 -10.15 -8.74
C VAL A 173 24.26 -10.44 -9.53
N ARG A 174 24.77 -11.68 -9.54
CA ARG A 174 25.94 -12.06 -10.34
C ARG A 174 25.71 -11.78 -11.82
N ARG A 175 24.56 -12.18 -12.36
CA ARG A 175 24.21 -11.93 -13.76
C ARG A 175 24.11 -10.43 -14.07
N PHE A 176 23.52 -9.66 -13.15
CA PHE A 176 23.46 -8.21 -13.28
C PHE A 176 24.86 -7.59 -13.36
N LEU A 177 25.75 -7.94 -12.43
CA LEU A 177 27.13 -7.45 -12.41
C LEU A 177 27.97 -7.94 -13.61
N SER A 178 27.71 -9.14 -14.14
CA SER A 178 28.42 -9.66 -15.34
C SER A 178 27.94 -9.04 -16.65
N ASN A 179 26.68 -8.60 -16.72
CA ASN A 179 26.14 -7.93 -17.90
C ASN A 179 26.78 -6.54 -18.11
N ASP A 180 27.13 -5.83 -17.02
CA ASP A 180 27.92 -4.59 -17.09
C ASP A 180 29.27 -4.80 -17.78
N THR A 181 29.95 -5.91 -17.49
CA THR A 181 31.23 -6.27 -18.13
C THR A 181 31.07 -6.55 -19.63
N THR A 182 29.89 -7.00 -20.07
CA THR A 182 29.64 -7.40 -21.46
C THR A 182 29.18 -6.23 -22.33
N LEU A 183 28.43 -5.27 -21.76
CA LEU A 183 28.00 -4.05 -22.44
C LEU A 183 29.14 -3.03 -22.63
N ALA A 184 30.22 -3.11 -21.84
CA ALA A 184 31.45 -2.36 -22.11
C ALA A 184 32.18 -2.80 -23.40
N SER A 185 31.76 -3.90 -24.04
CA SER A 185 32.44 -4.49 -25.20
C SER A 185 31.54 -4.72 -26.43
N LYS A 186 30.25 -4.35 -26.40
CA LYS A 186 29.35 -4.52 -27.54
C LYS A 186 28.42 -3.32 -27.75
N ASP A 187 28.82 -2.46 -28.69
CA ASP A 187 27.87 -1.74 -29.53
C ASP A 187 27.12 -2.77 -30.40
N CYS A 188 25.80 -2.88 -30.25
CA CYS A 188 24.80 -3.01 -31.33
C CYS A 188 23.40 -3.38 -30.79
N SER A 189 22.45 -2.50 -31.10
CA SER A 189 21.07 -2.72 -31.58
C SER A 189 20.27 -3.93 -31.09
N ILE A 190 19.16 -3.66 -30.37
CA ILE A 190 17.96 -4.52 -30.41
C ILE A 190 16.71 -3.66 -30.63
N ASP A 191 16.01 -3.96 -31.73
CA ASP A 191 14.67 -3.49 -32.08
C ASP A 191 13.63 -4.61 -31.84
N GLY A 192 12.37 -4.20 -31.61
CA GLY A 192 11.15 -5.03 -31.60
C GLY A 192 10.86 -5.74 -30.26
N GLY A 193 9.70 -5.65 -29.62
CA GLY A 193 8.37 -5.19 -30.02
C GLY A 193 7.35 -6.02 -29.23
N GLY A 194 6.63 -5.41 -28.27
CA GLY A 194 5.60 -6.12 -27.50
C GLY A 194 4.99 -5.31 -26.37
N THR A 195 3.75 -4.87 -26.57
CA THR A 195 2.80 -4.36 -25.55
C THR A 195 3.10 -3.00 -24.90
N ARG A 196 3.49 -1.97 -25.68
CA ARG A 196 3.67 -0.58 -25.19
C ARG A 196 2.38 0.25 -25.07
N LEU A 197 1.21 -0.27 -25.47
CA LEU A 197 0.01 0.55 -25.64
C LEU A 197 -0.75 0.85 -24.33
N ALA A 198 -0.75 -0.07 -23.35
CA ALA A 198 -1.55 0.09 -22.12
C ALA A 198 -0.99 1.13 -21.14
N SER A 199 0.31 1.38 -21.16
CA SER A 199 0.98 2.30 -20.20
C SER A 199 0.76 3.79 -20.55
N ARG A 200 0.30 4.09 -21.78
CA ARG A 200 0.07 5.47 -22.26
C ARG A 200 -1.18 6.14 -21.66
N GLU A 201 -2.14 5.36 -21.12
CA GLU A 201 -3.44 5.90 -20.72
C GLU A 201 -3.58 6.23 -19.22
N LEU A 202 -2.64 5.83 -18.36
CA LEU A 202 -2.75 6.00 -16.90
C LEU A 202 -2.72 7.46 -16.41
N TRP A 203 -2.12 8.36 -17.19
CA TRP A 203 -1.93 9.78 -16.81
C TRP A 203 -2.91 10.72 -17.49
N THR A 204 -3.88 10.19 -18.24
CA THR A 204 -4.92 11.01 -18.85
C THR A 204 -5.88 11.51 -17.78
N GLN A 205 -6.02 12.83 -17.64
CA GLN A 205 -6.94 13.40 -16.68
C GLN A 205 -8.34 13.50 -17.30
N TYR A 206 -9.33 12.91 -16.64
CA TYR A 206 -10.74 13.05 -16.95
C TYR A 206 -11.40 13.90 -15.85
N VAL A 207 -12.30 14.80 -16.25
CA VAL A 207 -13.07 15.62 -15.31
C VAL A 207 -14.55 15.32 -15.54
N CYS A 208 -15.24 14.93 -14.48
CA CYS A 208 -16.68 14.70 -14.51
C CYS A 208 -17.44 15.94 -14.05
N GLU A 209 -17.98 16.70 -15.01
CA GLU A 209 -18.78 17.90 -14.71
C GLU A 209 -20.06 17.56 -13.93
N ALA A 210 -20.67 16.40 -14.21
CA ALA A 210 -21.86 15.92 -13.49
C ALA A 210 -21.61 15.55 -12.02
N CYS A 211 -20.35 15.44 -11.61
CA CYS A 211 -19.94 15.03 -10.26
C CYS A 211 -19.03 16.08 -9.60
N ASP A 212 -19.46 17.35 -9.62
CA ASP A 212 -18.77 18.47 -8.98
C ASP A 212 -17.31 18.62 -9.47
N ASN A 213 -17.12 18.50 -10.79
CA ASN A 213 -15.80 18.55 -11.44
C ASN A 213 -14.78 17.54 -10.86
N ARG A 214 -15.26 16.37 -10.45
CA ARG A 214 -14.38 15.29 -9.94
C ARG A 214 -13.32 14.94 -10.97
N VAL A 215 -12.06 15.04 -10.56
CA VAL A 215 -10.89 14.65 -11.34
C VAL A 215 -10.62 13.16 -11.17
N LEU A 216 -10.48 12.45 -12.28
CA LEU A 216 -10.20 11.01 -12.38
C LEU A 216 -8.94 10.83 -13.22
N ARG A 217 -8.03 9.96 -12.79
CA ARG A 217 -6.71 9.79 -13.43
C ARG A 217 -6.66 8.44 -14.13
N GLY A 218 -6.64 8.49 -15.45
CA GLY A 218 -6.56 7.35 -16.34
C GLY A 218 -7.91 6.86 -16.84
N ALA A 219 -7.89 6.22 -18.01
CA ALA A 219 -9.10 5.74 -18.70
C ALA A 219 -9.87 4.70 -17.87
N HIS A 220 -9.16 3.89 -17.09
CA HIS A 220 -9.76 2.85 -16.25
C HIS A 220 -10.58 3.43 -15.08
N GLU A 221 -10.04 4.41 -14.34
CA GLU A 221 -10.77 5.08 -13.26
C GLU A 221 -12.00 5.82 -13.79
N TRP A 222 -11.86 6.43 -14.96
CA TRP A 222 -12.96 7.11 -15.65
C TRP A 222 -14.10 6.15 -16.03
N GLU A 223 -13.77 5.00 -16.60
CA GLU A 223 -14.76 4.01 -17.02
C GLU A 223 -15.50 3.42 -15.81
N GLN A 224 -14.78 3.08 -14.74
CA GLN A 224 -15.40 2.64 -13.49
C GLN A 224 -16.29 3.73 -12.87
N HIS A 225 -15.86 4.99 -12.92
CA HIS A 225 -16.66 6.10 -12.39
C HIS A 225 -18.00 6.25 -13.13
N LYS A 226 -18.00 6.18 -14.47
CA LYS A 226 -19.24 6.25 -15.27
C LYS A 226 -20.22 5.14 -14.92
N GLN A 227 -19.71 3.93 -14.69
CA GLN A 227 -20.50 2.76 -14.32
C GLN A 227 -20.97 2.80 -12.85
N GLY A 228 -20.40 3.70 -12.04
CA GLY A 228 -20.72 3.87 -10.63
C GLY A 228 -22.16 4.34 -10.38
N ARG A 229 -22.80 3.74 -9.37
CA ARG A 229 -24.17 4.09 -8.94
C ARG A 229 -24.34 5.59 -8.63
N GLY A 230 -23.32 6.22 -8.03
CA GLY A 230 -23.34 7.64 -7.69
C GLY A 230 -23.37 8.56 -8.91
N HIS A 231 -22.54 8.27 -9.91
CA HIS A 231 -22.52 9.01 -11.18
C HIS A 231 -23.87 8.90 -11.89
N ARG A 232 -24.39 7.68 -12.06
CA ARG A 232 -25.68 7.43 -12.73
C ARG A 232 -26.83 8.22 -12.11
N LYS A 233 -26.93 8.28 -10.78
CA LYS A 233 -27.97 9.06 -10.07
C LYS A 233 -27.87 10.56 -10.33
N ARG A 234 -26.65 11.12 -10.29
CA ARG A 234 -26.41 12.55 -10.53
C ARG A 234 -26.71 12.95 -11.97
N THR A 235 -26.26 12.14 -12.94
CA THR A 235 -26.53 12.37 -14.37
C THR A 235 -28.03 12.28 -14.68
N GLN A 236 -28.76 11.35 -14.06
CA GLN A 236 -30.22 11.27 -14.18
C GLN A 236 -30.92 12.49 -13.55
N HIS A 237 -30.46 12.97 -12.40
CA HIS A 237 -31.01 14.17 -11.77
C HIS A 237 -30.80 15.42 -12.63
N LEU A 238 -29.60 15.59 -13.19
CA LEU A 238 -29.30 16.70 -14.12
C LEU A 238 -30.17 16.65 -15.37
N LYS A 239 -30.39 15.46 -15.96
CA LYS A 239 -31.30 15.26 -17.11
C LYS A 239 -32.76 15.58 -16.76
N ARG A 240 -33.24 15.25 -15.57
CA ARG A 240 -34.60 15.62 -15.11
C ARG A 240 -34.71 17.13 -14.91
N LYS A 241 -33.73 17.76 -14.27
CA LYS A 241 -33.71 19.22 -14.03
C LYS A 241 -33.64 20.01 -15.35
N SER A 242 -32.87 19.56 -16.33
CA SER A 242 -32.82 20.21 -17.65
C SER A 242 -34.14 20.08 -18.41
N LYS A 243 -34.82 18.93 -18.32
CA LYS A 243 -36.12 18.71 -18.95
C LYS A 243 -37.23 19.56 -18.33
N ILE A 244 -37.20 19.76 -17.02
CA ILE A 244 -38.14 20.66 -16.32
C ILE A 244 -37.90 22.12 -16.72
N LYS A 245 -36.62 22.52 -16.86
CA LYS A 245 -36.25 23.89 -17.25
C LYS A 245 -36.59 24.22 -18.72
N SER A 246 -36.56 23.24 -19.62
CA SER A 246 -36.99 23.44 -21.02
C SER A 246 -38.51 23.52 -21.16
N THR A 247 -39.26 22.75 -20.36
CA THR A 247 -40.73 22.82 -20.36
C THR A 247 -41.28 24.10 -19.73
N SER A 248 -40.53 24.74 -18.81
CA SER A 248 -40.92 26.04 -18.26
C SER A 248 -40.63 27.21 -19.20
N SER A 249 -39.62 27.11 -20.07
CA SER A 249 -39.32 28.16 -21.05
C SER A 249 -40.21 28.13 -22.29
N GLU A 250 -40.82 26.97 -22.60
CA GLU A 250 -41.81 26.84 -23.69
C GLU A 250 -43.23 27.25 -23.27
N ALA A 251 -43.48 27.44 -21.96
CA ALA A 251 -44.77 27.87 -21.42
C ALA A 251 -44.87 29.39 -21.19
N GLU A 252 -43.80 30.14 -21.45
CA GLU A 252 -43.72 31.61 -21.30
C GLU A 252 -43.64 32.36 -22.65
N VAL A 253 -43.96 31.70 -23.78
CA VAL A 253 -44.08 32.33 -25.11
C VAL A 253 -45.52 32.25 -25.62
#